data_AF-A0A1Y2DGF4-F1
#
_entry.id   AF-A0A1Y2DGF4-F1
#
_cell.length_a   1.000
_cell.length_b   1.000
_cell.length_c   1.000
_cell.angle_alpha   90.00
_cell.angle_beta   90.00
_cell.angle_gamma   90.00
#
_symmetry.space_group_name_H-M   'P 1'
#
loop_
_entity.id
_entity.type
_entity.pdbx_description
1 polymer ?
#
loop_
_entity_poly.entity_id
_entity_poly.type
_entity_poly.pdbx_seq_one_letter_code
_entity_poly.pdbx_strand_id
1 'polypeptide(L)'
;MALPIGLDKWIRAQEPRLPKMRDAPVFYRNLEETLDARRAENNLITLRTRKDSYDFFSNDFLSLEASGMLREAFFEELALYPGFKLGSTGSRLLDGNNDYIETIEHEIAKGERCVIISVETVYSMDGDICSLKEMVEIAKSFFPRGNAQFIVDEAHSTGVIGEKGRGLVSHLGLENEIAIRLHTFSKALVFRR
;
A
#
# COMPACT_ATOMS: atom_id res chain seq x y z
N MET A 1 -5.17 -41.72 -0.08
CA MET A 1 -5.73 -40.35 -0.25
C MET A 1 -4.56 -39.45 -0.59
N ALA A 2 -4.57 -38.76 -1.74
CA ALA A 2 -3.46 -37.88 -2.12
C ALA A 2 -3.45 -36.63 -1.22
N LEU A 3 -2.27 -36.21 -0.76
CA LEU A 3 -2.13 -34.99 0.04
C LEU A 3 -2.51 -33.76 -0.83
N PRO A 4 -3.11 -32.71 -0.25
CA PRO A 4 -3.34 -31.44 -0.94
C PRO A 4 -2.04 -30.90 -1.55
N ILE A 5 -2.14 -30.26 -2.72
CA ILE A 5 -1.01 -29.74 -3.49
C ILE A 5 -0.13 -28.85 -2.59
N GLY A 6 1.14 -29.22 -2.41
CA GLY A 6 2.14 -28.46 -1.67
C GLY A 6 2.15 -28.67 -0.15
N LEU A 7 1.31 -29.57 0.39
CA LEU A 7 1.38 -29.96 1.80
C LEU A 7 2.65 -30.79 2.09
N ASP A 8 3.06 -31.64 1.16
CA ASP A 8 4.29 -32.44 1.22
C ASP A 8 5.55 -31.57 1.34
N LYS A 9 5.65 -30.51 0.53
CA LYS A 9 6.77 -29.55 0.59
C LYS A 9 6.79 -28.78 1.90
N TRP A 10 5.62 -28.44 2.44
CA TRP A 10 5.54 -27.74 3.71
C TRP A 10 5.92 -28.63 4.88
N ILE A 11 5.44 -29.88 4.90
CA ILE A 11 5.83 -30.87 5.92
C ILE A 11 7.35 -31.03 5.94
N ARG A 12 7.99 -31.20 4.77
CA ARG A 12 9.45 -31.29 4.66
C ARG A 12 10.17 -30.03 5.14
N ALA A 13 9.55 -28.86 5.00
CA ALA A 13 10.13 -27.62 5.48
C ALA A 13 10.13 -27.50 7.02
N GLN A 14 9.22 -28.21 7.70
CA GLN A 14 9.16 -28.30 9.16
C GLN A 14 10.15 -29.33 9.74
N GLU A 15 10.94 -30.03 8.92
CA GLU A 15 11.95 -30.96 9.45
C GLU A 15 13.16 -30.21 10.02
N PRO A 16 13.59 -30.52 11.26
CA PRO A 16 14.78 -29.93 11.85
C PRO A 16 16.03 -30.10 10.96
N ARG A 17 16.82 -29.02 10.84
CA ARG A 17 18.00 -28.98 9.96
C ARG A 17 19.31 -28.95 10.69
N LEU A 18 19.35 -28.42 11.91
CA LEU A 18 20.57 -28.31 12.72
C LEU A 18 21.32 -29.66 12.84
N PRO A 19 20.67 -30.83 13.03
CA PRO A 19 21.38 -32.11 13.13
C PRO A 19 22.19 -32.48 11.88
N LYS A 20 21.84 -31.91 10.72
CA LYS A 20 22.45 -32.17 9.41
C LYS A 20 23.58 -31.16 9.08
N MET A 21 23.88 -30.19 9.96
CA MET A 21 24.75 -29.04 9.67
C MET A 21 26.02 -28.97 10.53
N ARG A 22 26.59 -30.14 10.89
CA ARG A 22 27.76 -30.22 11.80
C ARG A 22 28.96 -29.42 11.29
N ASP A 23 29.20 -29.44 9.98
CA ASP A 23 30.36 -28.79 9.34
C ASP A 23 30.07 -27.38 8.81
N ALA A 24 28.86 -26.86 9.03
CA ALA A 24 28.49 -25.52 8.58
C ALA A 24 29.11 -24.43 9.48
N PRO A 25 29.40 -23.23 8.94
CA PRO A 25 29.85 -22.10 9.76
C PRO A 25 28.87 -21.76 10.88
N VAL A 26 29.40 -21.28 12.01
CA VAL A 26 28.64 -20.98 13.24
C VAL A 26 27.40 -20.13 12.97
N PHE A 27 27.50 -19.10 12.13
CA PHE A 27 26.38 -18.24 11.77
C PHE A 27 25.16 -19.03 11.24
N TYR A 28 25.39 -19.94 10.29
CA TYR A 28 24.31 -20.74 9.69
C TYR A 28 23.73 -21.74 10.68
N ARG A 29 24.54 -22.29 11.58
CA ARG A 29 24.06 -23.18 12.65
C ARG A 29 23.17 -22.43 13.64
N ASN A 30 23.57 -21.24 14.09
CA ASN A 30 22.76 -20.42 15.00
C ASN A 30 21.44 -19.98 14.35
N LEU A 31 21.48 -19.65 13.05
CA LEU A 31 20.28 -19.35 12.29
C LEU A 31 19.34 -20.55 12.24
N GLU A 32 19.84 -21.74 11.90
CA GLU A 32 19.02 -22.95 11.79
C GLU A 32 18.55 -23.49 13.14
N GLU A 33 19.29 -23.26 14.23
CA GLU A 33 18.80 -23.49 15.60
C GLU A 33 17.57 -22.62 15.93
N THR A 34 17.62 -21.32 15.59
CA THR A 34 16.48 -20.41 15.76
C THR A 34 15.29 -20.81 14.88
N LEU A 35 15.56 -21.27 13.65
CA LEU A 35 14.51 -21.73 12.74
C LEU A 35 13.95 -23.10 13.16
N ASP A 36 14.76 -24.00 13.72
CA ASP A 36 14.33 -25.31 14.23
C ASP A 36 13.35 -25.18 15.39
N ALA A 37 13.48 -24.15 16.23
CA ALA A 37 12.47 -23.82 17.24
C ALA A 37 11.09 -23.56 16.59
N ARG A 38 11.05 -22.79 15.48
CA ARG A 38 9.80 -22.55 14.73
C ARG A 38 9.30 -23.80 14.00
N ARG A 39 10.20 -24.64 13.49
CA ARG A 39 9.86 -25.92 12.83
C ARG A 39 9.22 -26.90 13.80
N ALA A 40 9.73 -27.00 15.03
CA ALA A 40 9.15 -27.85 16.07
C ALA A 40 7.69 -27.45 16.41
N GLU A 41 7.38 -26.16 16.31
CA GLU A 41 6.02 -25.62 16.47
C GLU A 41 5.20 -25.63 15.17
N ASN A 42 5.73 -26.17 14.06
CA ASN A 42 5.14 -26.12 12.72
C ASN A 42 4.83 -24.69 12.22
N ASN A 43 5.57 -23.70 12.70
CA ASN A 43 5.35 -22.28 12.41
C ASN A 43 6.40 -21.70 11.45
N LEU A 44 7.20 -22.55 10.78
CA LEU A 44 8.11 -22.07 9.75
C LEU A 44 7.32 -21.72 8.48
N ILE A 45 7.27 -20.42 8.17
CA ILE A 45 6.69 -19.91 6.92
C ILE A 45 7.66 -20.18 5.78
N THR A 46 7.17 -20.81 4.72
CA THR A 46 7.91 -20.99 3.47
C THR A 46 7.29 -20.20 2.34
N LEU A 47 8.12 -19.44 1.63
CA LEU A 47 7.71 -18.78 0.40
C LEU A 47 7.36 -19.85 -0.64
N ARG A 48 6.21 -19.68 -1.28
CA ARG A 48 5.76 -20.57 -2.35
C ARG A 48 5.58 -19.76 -3.61
N THR A 49 6.17 -20.24 -4.70
CA THR A 49 5.76 -19.80 -6.03
C THR A 49 4.44 -20.49 -6.35
N ARG A 50 3.40 -19.69 -6.59
CA ARG A 50 2.13 -20.20 -7.13
C ARG A 50 2.07 -19.84 -8.60
N LYS A 51 1.68 -20.82 -9.42
CA LYS A 51 1.22 -20.60 -10.78
C LYS A 51 -0.28 -20.87 -10.77
N ASP A 52 -1.05 -20.04 -11.48
CA ASP A 52 -2.48 -20.25 -11.72
C ASP A 52 -3.37 -20.26 -10.45
N SER A 53 -3.14 -19.32 -9.52
CA SER A 53 -4.01 -19.13 -8.35
C SER A 53 -4.65 -17.75 -8.34
N TYR A 54 -5.92 -17.66 -7.93
CA TYR A 54 -6.58 -16.38 -7.67
C TYR A 54 -5.84 -15.59 -6.60
N ASP A 55 -5.63 -14.30 -6.87
CA ASP A 55 -4.96 -13.38 -5.98
C ASP A 55 -5.95 -12.80 -4.97
N PHE A 56 -5.77 -13.16 -3.70
CA PHE A 56 -6.53 -12.63 -2.56
C PHE A 56 -5.63 -11.85 -1.61
N PHE A 57 -4.41 -11.52 -2.02
CA PHE A 57 -3.38 -10.94 -1.14
C PHE A 57 -2.76 -9.66 -1.70
N SER A 58 -2.86 -9.42 -3.01
CA SER A 58 -2.41 -8.16 -3.60
C SER A 58 -3.23 -6.98 -3.09
N ASN A 59 -2.53 -5.85 -2.91
CA ASN A 59 -3.14 -4.56 -2.61
C ASN A 59 -3.60 -3.83 -3.88
N ASP A 60 -3.54 -4.46 -5.06
CA ASP A 60 -3.99 -3.90 -6.33
C ASP A 60 -5.53 -4.00 -6.49
N PHE A 61 -6.26 -3.45 -5.52
CA PHE A 61 -7.73 -3.52 -5.47
C PHE A 61 -8.42 -2.92 -6.70
N LEU A 62 -7.78 -1.92 -7.31
CA LEU A 62 -8.28 -1.25 -8.50
C LEU A 62 -7.76 -1.84 -9.81
N SER A 63 -6.92 -2.90 -9.73
CA SER A 63 -6.27 -3.51 -10.89
C SER A 63 -5.47 -2.50 -11.73
N LEU A 64 -4.93 -1.43 -11.12
CA LEU A 64 -4.17 -0.40 -11.85
C LEU A 64 -2.79 -0.92 -12.29
N GLU A 65 -2.21 -1.82 -11.51
CA GLU A 65 -0.98 -2.51 -11.87
C GLU A 65 -1.28 -3.62 -12.90
N ALA A 66 -2.24 -4.50 -12.57
CA ALA A 66 -2.56 -5.66 -13.38
C ALA A 66 -3.14 -5.30 -14.76
N SER A 67 -3.91 -4.21 -14.86
CA SER A 67 -4.45 -3.72 -16.14
C SER A 67 -3.37 -3.13 -17.05
N GLY A 68 -2.24 -2.70 -16.50
CA GLY A 68 -1.21 -1.99 -17.25
C GLY A 68 -1.61 -0.57 -17.67
N MET A 69 -2.83 -0.09 -17.38
CA MET A 69 -3.31 1.23 -17.81
C MET A 69 -2.41 2.37 -17.32
N LEU A 70 -2.02 2.32 -16.04
CA LEU A 70 -1.11 3.32 -15.47
C LEU A 70 0.28 3.24 -16.10
N ARG A 71 0.75 2.03 -16.41
CA ARG A 71 2.04 1.80 -17.05
C ARG A 71 2.07 2.33 -18.48
N GLU A 72 1.01 2.09 -19.25
CA GLU A 72 0.86 2.59 -20.61
C GLU A 72 0.80 4.11 -20.64
N ALA A 73 -0.07 4.72 -19.83
CA ALA A 73 -0.16 6.17 -19.70
C ALA A 73 1.18 6.79 -19.26
N PHE A 74 1.89 6.14 -18.33
CA PHE A 74 3.22 6.56 -17.91
C PHE A 74 4.24 6.52 -19.05
N PHE A 75 4.26 5.45 -19.85
CA PHE A 75 5.20 5.36 -20.98
C PHE A 75 4.87 6.34 -22.11
N GLU A 76 3.59 6.60 -22.37
CA GLU A 76 3.16 7.63 -23.33
C GLU A 76 3.64 9.01 -22.89
N GLU A 77 3.45 9.35 -21.62
CA GLU A 77 3.92 10.62 -21.04
C GLU A 77 5.46 10.72 -21.10
N LEU A 78 6.19 9.65 -20.73
CA LEU A 78 7.65 9.63 -20.85
C LEU A 78 8.15 9.82 -22.29
N ALA A 79 7.42 9.30 -23.28
CA ALA A 79 7.76 9.46 -24.68
C ALA A 79 7.63 10.92 -25.15
N LEU A 80 6.71 11.69 -24.55
CA LEU A 80 6.55 13.13 -24.79
C LEU A 80 7.69 13.96 -24.16
N TYR A 81 8.28 13.47 -23.05
CA TYR A 81 9.30 14.19 -22.28
C TYR A 81 10.60 13.37 -22.12
N PRO A 82 11.34 13.09 -23.21
CA PRO A 82 12.53 12.21 -23.17
C PRO A 82 13.69 12.77 -22.33
N GLY A 83 13.69 14.07 -22.02
CA GLY A 83 14.71 14.74 -21.19
C GLY A 83 14.42 14.73 -19.69
N PHE A 84 13.42 13.97 -19.22
CA PHE A 84 13.07 13.91 -17.80
C PHE A 84 14.24 13.38 -16.95
N LYS A 85 14.38 13.91 -15.73
CA LYS A 85 15.36 13.44 -14.76
C LYS A 85 14.72 12.39 -13.86
N LEU A 86 15.35 11.21 -13.76
CA LEU A 86 14.96 10.19 -12.80
C LEU A 86 15.56 10.52 -11.42
N GLY A 87 14.68 10.71 -10.43
CA GLY A 87 15.05 10.90 -9.04
C GLY A 87 14.20 11.96 -8.35
N SER A 88 14.23 11.97 -7.02
CA SER A 88 13.70 13.11 -6.26
C SER A 88 14.66 14.27 -6.45
N THR A 89 14.30 15.19 -7.32
CA THR A 89 14.83 16.54 -7.29
C THR A 89 14.47 17.17 -5.94
N GLY A 90 15.16 18.24 -5.56
CA GLY A 90 14.71 19.11 -4.47
C GLY A 90 13.30 19.63 -4.72
N SER A 91 12.70 20.23 -3.69
CA SER A 91 11.39 20.89 -3.83
C SER A 91 11.42 21.91 -4.98
N ARG A 92 10.27 22.23 -5.60
CA ARG A 92 10.18 23.27 -6.65
C ARG A 92 10.80 24.61 -6.21
N LEU A 93 10.76 24.90 -4.90
CA LEU A 93 11.40 26.09 -4.32
C LEU A 93 12.94 26.08 -4.47
N LEU A 94 13.57 24.90 -4.48
CA LEU A 94 15.01 24.72 -4.54
C LEU A 94 15.50 24.32 -5.94
N ASP A 95 14.80 23.41 -6.62
CA ASP A 95 15.22 22.87 -7.93
C ASP A 95 14.63 23.63 -9.11
N GLY A 96 13.78 24.62 -8.84
CA GLY A 96 13.19 25.50 -9.83
C GLY A 96 11.96 24.94 -10.52
N ASN A 97 11.53 25.68 -11.54
CA ASN A 97 10.31 25.44 -12.29
C ASN A 97 10.61 25.00 -13.74
N ASN A 98 9.68 24.30 -14.39
CA ASN A 98 9.83 23.90 -15.79
C ASN A 98 8.49 23.92 -16.55
N ASP A 99 8.57 23.95 -17.88
CA ASP A 99 7.41 24.07 -18.77
C ASP A 99 6.42 22.90 -18.62
N TYR A 100 6.92 21.71 -18.24
CA TYR A 100 6.07 20.54 -17.99
C TYR A 100 5.16 20.75 -16.78
N ILE A 101 5.70 21.27 -15.68
CA ILE A 101 4.92 21.61 -14.48
C ILE A 101 3.87 22.67 -14.81
N GLU A 102 4.24 23.74 -15.50
CA GLU A 102 3.30 24.80 -15.92
C GLU A 102 2.18 24.24 -16.81
N THR A 103 2.52 23.34 -17.75
CA THR A 103 1.53 22.69 -18.62
C THR A 103 0.55 21.86 -17.80
N ILE A 104 1.04 21.01 -16.90
CA ILE A 104 0.19 20.21 -16.00
C ILE A 104 -0.68 21.11 -15.13
N GLU A 105 -0.15 22.19 -14.56
CA GLU A 105 -0.92 23.13 -13.73
C GLU A 105 -2.07 23.76 -14.53
N HIS A 106 -1.82 24.13 -15.78
CA HIS A 106 -2.86 24.62 -16.68
C HIS A 106 -3.91 23.55 -17.00
N GLU A 107 -3.51 22.32 -17.30
CA GLU A 107 -4.43 21.21 -17.57
C GLU A 107 -5.28 20.86 -16.33
N ILE A 108 -4.67 20.85 -15.14
CA ILE A 108 -5.35 20.67 -13.86
C ILE A 108 -6.36 21.81 -13.63
N ALA A 109 -5.97 23.07 -13.85
CA ALA A 109 -6.87 24.22 -13.69
C ALA A 109 -8.06 24.19 -14.69
N LYS A 110 -7.85 23.60 -15.87
CA LYS A 110 -8.91 23.33 -16.85
C LYS A 110 -9.72 22.07 -16.54
N GLY A 111 -9.34 21.28 -15.55
CA GLY A 111 -10.02 20.02 -15.22
C GLY A 111 -9.79 18.91 -16.25
N GLU A 112 -8.77 19.06 -17.10
CA GLU A 112 -8.36 18.05 -18.10
C GLU A 112 -7.56 16.92 -17.44
N ARG A 113 -6.99 17.17 -16.24
CA ARG A 113 -6.29 16.19 -15.42
C ARG A 113 -6.94 16.08 -14.04
N CYS A 114 -6.96 14.86 -13.49
CA CYS A 114 -7.42 14.58 -12.14
C CYS A 114 -6.24 14.63 -11.15
N VAL A 115 -6.45 15.26 -9.99
CA VAL A 115 -5.51 15.29 -8.87
C VAL A 115 -5.98 14.27 -7.83
N ILE A 116 -5.08 13.38 -7.41
CA ILE A 116 -5.34 12.44 -6.33
C ILE A 116 -4.62 12.93 -5.08
N ILE A 117 -5.38 13.15 -4.01
CA ILE A 117 -4.87 13.59 -2.71
C ILE A 117 -4.95 12.41 -1.74
N SER A 118 -3.79 11.88 -1.36
CA SER A 118 -3.68 10.72 -0.47
C SER A 118 -3.29 11.16 0.94
N VAL A 119 -4.06 10.77 1.95
CA VAL A 119 -3.83 11.13 3.36
C VAL A 119 -4.13 9.97 4.31
N GLU A 120 -3.42 9.90 5.44
CA GLU A 120 -3.79 9.07 6.58
C GLU A 120 -4.73 9.84 7.51
N THR A 121 -5.74 9.19 8.05
CA THR A 121 -6.68 9.82 9.01
C THR A 121 -6.08 10.03 10.40
N VAL A 122 -5.25 9.09 10.83
CA VAL A 122 -4.48 9.14 12.08
C VAL A 122 -3.07 8.73 11.74
N TYR A 123 -2.14 9.68 11.84
CA TYR A 123 -0.75 9.47 11.47
C TYR A 123 -0.07 8.51 12.45
N SER A 124 0.54 7.44 11.93
CA SER A 124 0.99 6.32 12.77
C SER A 124 2.09 6.66 13.78
N MET A 125 2.89 7.71 13.51
CA MET A 125 4.04 8.07 14.34
C MET A 125 3.62 8.74 15.65
N ASP A 126 2.85 9.82 15.54
CA ASP A 126 2.49 10.66 16.69
C ASP A 126 1.04 10.49 17.13
N GLY A 127 0.21 9.84 16.31
CA GLY A 127 -1.22 9.66 16.56
C GLY A 127 -2.06 10.91 16.27
N ASP A 128 -1.46 11.91 15.61
CA ASP A 128 -2.15 13.14 15.21
C ASP A 128 -3.31 12.83 14.25
N ILE A 129 -4.43 13.50 14.47
CA ILE A 129 -5.63 13.36 13.64
C ILE A 129 -5.53 14.35 12.48
N CYS A 130 -5.74 13.84 11.26
CA CYS A 130 -5.81 14.65 10.06
C CYS A 130 -6.98 15.64 10.10
N SER A 131 -6.73 16.91 9.78
CA SER A 131 -7.75 17.93 9.53
C SER A 131 -8.51 17.68 8.21
N LEU A 132 -9.09 16.48 8.07
CA LEU A 132 -9.63 15.99 6.80
C LEU A 132 -10.75 16.87 6.25
N LYS A 133 -11.64 17.37 7.12
CA LYS A 133 -12.74 18.25 6.70
C LYS A 133 -12.23 19.55 6.07
N GLU A 134 -11.25 20.18 6.72
CA GLU A 134 -10.63 21.42 6.22
C GLU A 134 -9.90 21.16 4.90
N MET A 135 -9.18 20.04 4.79
CA MET A 135 -8.51 19.65 3.55
C MET A 135 -9.50 19.46 2.40
N VAL A 136 -10.63 18.79 2.63
CA VAL A 136 -11.70 18.62 1.62
C VAL A 136 -12.28 19.97 1.21
N GLU A 137 -12.57 20.86 2.16
CA GLU A 137 -13.09 22.21 1.88
C GLU A 137 -12.10 23.05 1.06
N ILE A 138 -10.81 23.00 1.42
CA ILE A 138 -9.74 23.67 0.68
C ILE A 138 -9.63 23.08 -0.73
N ALA A 139 -9.60 21.76 -0.88
CA ALA A 139 -9.51 21.13 -2.20
C ALA A 139 -10.68 21.52 -3.09
N LYS A 140 -11.91 21.58 -2.57
CA LYS A 140 -13.07 22.07 -3.34
C LYS A 140 -12.91 23.52 -3.80
N SER A 141 -12.32 24.37 -2.96
CA SER A 141 -12.02 25.77 -3.30
C SER A 141 -10.96 25.89 -4.40
N PHE A 142 -9.88 25.11 -4.31
CA PHE A 142 -8.78 25.11 -5.28
C PHE A 142 -9.14 24.41 -6.60
N PHE A 143 -10.02 23.40 -6.56
CA PHE A 143 -10.43 22.60 -7.71
C PHE A 143 -11.94 22.73 -7.94
N PRO A 144 -12.45 23.92 -8.32
CA PRO A 144 -13.89 24.18 -8.47
C PRO A 144 -14.54 23.34 -9.59
N ARG A 145 -13.74 22.72 -10.45
CA ARG A 145 -14.20 21.77 -11.49
C ARG A 145 -14.42 20.35 -10.97
N GLY A 146 -14.09 20.06 -9.71
CA GLY A 146 -14.29 18.74 -9.10
C GLY A 146 -13.30 17.67 -9.56
N ASN A 147 -12.16 18.07 -10.15
CA ASN A 147 -11.12 17.16 -10.62
C ASN A 147 -10.09 16.79 -9.54
N ALA A 148 -10.40 17.00 -8.26
CA ALA A 148 -9.61 16.51 -7.14
C ALA A 148 -10.36 15.41 -6.39
N GLN A 149 -9.69 14.29 -6.12
CA GLN A 149 -10.26 13.12 -5.47
C GLN A 149 -9.38 12.68 -4.30
N PHE A 150 -10.00 12.31 -3.19
CA PHE A 150 -9.30 11.87 -1.99
C PHE A 150 -9.20 10.35 -1.91
N ILE A 151 -8.02 9.86 -1.54
CA ILE A 151 -7.77 8.50 -1.08
C ILE A 151 -7.35 8.60 0.38
N VAL A 152 -8.11 7.97 1.27
CA VAL A 152 -7.93 8.13 2.72
C VAL A 152 -7.58 6.78 3.34
N ASP A 153 -6.45 6.71 4.04
CA ASP A 153 -6.07 5.55 4.86
C ASP A 153 -6.66 5.66 6.28
N GLU A 154 -7.55 4.72 6.60
CA GLU A 154 -8.25 4.60 7.87
C GLU A 154 -7.66 3.49 8.76
N ALA A 155 -6.42 3.04 8.52
CA ALA A 155 -5.84 1.92 9.24
C ALA A 155 -5.79 2.11 10.77
N HIS A 156 -5.60 3.35 11.24
CA HIS A 156 -5.49 3.68 12.66
C HIS A 156 -6.77 4.29 13.27
N SER A 157 -7.73 4.71 12.45
CA SER A 157 -9.02 5.24 12.88
C SER A 157 -10.12 4.16 12.89
N THR A 158 -10.02 3.15 12.01
CA THR A 158 -10.99 2.05 11.92
C THR A 158 -11.02 1.29 13.24
N GLY A 159 -12.22 0.98 13.74
CA GLY A 159 -12.45 0.33 15.03
C GLY A 159 -12.26 1.23 16.26
N VAL A 160 -11.79 2.47 16.08
CA VAL A 160 -11.49 3.41 17.17
C VAL A 160 -12.36 4.67 17.10
N ILE A 161 -12.47 5.27 15.92
CA ILE A 161 -13.15 6.55 15.67
C ILE A 161 -14.47 6.32 14.92
N GLY A 162 -15.44 7.18 15.18
CA GLY A 162 -16.75 7.17 14.52
C GLY A 162 -17.73 6.17 15.15
N GLU A 163 -19.02 6.37 14.87
CA GLU A 163 -20.06 5.49 15.40
C GLU A 163 -19.80 4.04 14.96
N LYS A 164 -19.73 3.12 15.94
CA LYS A 164 -19.38 1.70 15.74
C LYS A 164 -17.97 1.48 15.15
N GLY A 165 -17.05 2.44 15.32
CA GLY A 165 -15.67 2.33 14.84
C GLY A 165 -15.56 2.40 13.32
N ARG A 166 -16.49 3.09 12.64
CA ARG A 166 -16.52 3.17 11.17
C ARG A 166 -15.40 4.01 10.55
N GLY A 167 -14.55 4.65 11.35
CA GLY A 167 -13.46 5.51 10.89
C GLY A 167 -13.80 7.00 10.99
N LEU A 168 -12.77 7.83 10.81
CA LEU A 168 -12.85 9.29 10.89
C LEU A 168 -13.70 9.87 9.75
N VAL A 169 -13.63 9.31 8.54
CA VAL A 169 -14.43 9.82 7.40
C VAL A 169 -15.92 9.76 7.73
N SER A 170 -16.38 8.65 8.33
CA SER A 170 -17.79 8.49 8.72
C SER A 170 -18.15 9.34 9.93
N HIS A 171 -17.22 9.52 10.87
CA HIS A 171 -17.40 10.45 11.98
C HIS A 171 -17.66 11.88 11.52
N LEU A 172 -16.99 12.31 10.44
CA LEU A 172 -17.09 13.65 9.88
C LEU A 172 -18.21 13.81 8.84
N GLY A 173 -18.90 12.73 8.45
CA GLY A 173 -19.95 12.77 7.42
C GLY A 173 -19.42 13.03 6.01
N LEU A 174 -18.17 12.65 5.73
CA LEU A 174 -17.47 12.93 4.47
C LEU A 174 -17.52 11.76 3.48
N GLU A 175 -18.36 10.74 3.70
CA GLU A 175 -18.38 9.52 2.88
C GLU A 175 -18.60 9.79 1.39
N ASN A 176 -19.35 10.84 1.04
CA ASN A 176 -19.62 11.21 -0.36
C ASN A 176 -18.50 12.05 -0.99
N GLU A 177 -17.54 12.50 -0.20
CA GLU A 177 -16.44 13.39 -0.63
C GLU A 177 -15.13 12.62 -0.84
N ILE A 178 -15.07 11.38 -0.33
CA ILE A 178 -13.88 10.54 -0.37
C ILE A 178 -14.08 9.42 -1.38
N ALA A 179 -13.33 9.43 -2.47
CA ALA A 179 -13.45 8.45 -3.53
C ALA A 179 -13.08 7.03 -3.05
N ILE A 180 -12.01 6.91 -2.26
CA ILE A 180 -11.50 5.62 -1.79
C ILE A 180 -11.12 5.71 -0.31
N ARG A 181 -11.58 4.74 0.47
CA ARG A 181 -11.21 4.57 1.87
C ARG A 181 -10.49 3.24 2.05
N LEU A 182 -9.25 3.29 2.47
CA LEU A 182 -8.44 2.11 2.76
C LEU A 182 -8.66 1.73 4.23
N HIS A 183 -9.07 0.49 4.47
CA HIS A 183 -9.21 -0.07 5.80
C HIS A 183 -8.25 -1.25 5.96
N THR A 184 -7.79 -1.50 7.19
CA THR A 184 -6.98 -2.68 7.48
C THR A 184 -7.63 -3.60 8.49
N PHE A 185 -7.51 -4.91 8.25
CA PHE A 185 -7.98 -5.95 9.17
C PHE A 185 -6.91 -6.41 10.17
N SER A 186 -5.68 -5.92 10.05
CA SER A 186 -4.56 -6.31 10.92
C SER A 186 -4.40 -5.44 12.17
N LYS A 187 -5.17 -4.36 12.31
CA LYS A 187 -5.18 -3.46 13.48
C LYS A 187 -6.45 -3.67 14.31
N ALA A 188 -7.25 -2.64 14.58
CA ALA A 188 -8.37 -2.73 15.52
C ALA A 188 -9.40 -3.82 15.18
N LEU A 189 -9.56 -4.16 13.90
CA LEU A 189 -10.49 -5.19 13.43
C LEU A 189 -9.97 -6.64 13.59
N VAL A 190 -8.88 -6.86 14.33
CA VAL A 190 -8.15 -8.14 14.45
C VAL A 190 -9.02 -9.37 14.17
N PHE A 191 -8.94 -9.86 12.93
CA PHE A 191 -9.35 -11.21 12.60
C PHE A 191 -8.21 -12.14 13.03
N ARG A 192 -8.24 -12.60 14.28
CA ARG A 192 -7.35 -13.69 14.67
C ARG A 192 -7.85 -14.96 13.97
N ARG A 193 -6.98 -15.56 13.14
CA ARG A 193 -7.14 -16.94 12.68
C ARG A 193 -7.08 -17.91 13.85
#